data_AF-A0A815A393-F1
#
_entry.id   AF-A0A815A393-F1
#
_cell.length_a   1.000
_cell.length_b   1.000
_cell.length_c   1.000
_cell.angle_alpha   90.00
_cell.angle_beta   90.00
_cell.angle_gamma   90.00
#
_symmetry.space_group_name_H-M   'P 1'
#
loop_
_entity.id
_entity.type
_entity.pdbx_description
1 polymer ?
#
loop_
_entity_poly.entity_id
_entity_poly.type
_entity_poly.pdbx_seq_one_letter_code
_entity_poly.pdbx_strand_id
1 'polypeptide(L)'
;MAIYASQLSLSNPQKQSDEILVLESIFGSEKFRHLDADEQQYEICVEFDLPSAFTVQLHSSSISSPIKYLPPLTLTVQLHDQYPSDFSPTFALSCFYMSKRQLHELCQKLDAIFKESEVVIYQWTEIIKEDVCSKTELVLDSATKDDDQKYDDPRAISSHSSCPIGEIYQQLLDYNRQKLADEFQRSYHQCLICTDDFPGSKFLCLLKCQHYFCQQCLLDYARMHIQAGTVEQLTCPDSTCNLSLLPTEVKEILTHDQDGEKLYEKYERLTLQKSLEHMTDIVWCPR
;
A
#
# COMPACT_ATOMS: atom_id res chain seq x y z
N MET A 1 6.58 -38.23 50.97
CA MET A 1 6.94 -36.83 50.65
C MET A 1 6.36 -36.51 49.27
N ALA A 2 5.05 -36.29 49.21
CA ALA A 2 4.39 -35.76 48.01
C ALA A 2 4.46 -34.24 48.12
N ILE A 3 5.51 -33.65 47.56
CA ILE A 3 5.56 -32.20 47.36
C ILE A 3 4.58 -31.94 46.23
N TYR A 4 3.42 -31.39 46.59
CA TYR A 4 2.47 -30.81 45.65
C TYR A 4 3.22 -29.78 44.81
N ALA A 5 3.48 -30.12 43.54
CA ALA A 5 3.78 -29.13 42.52
C ALA A 5 2.48 -28.37 42.24
N SER A 6 2.17 -27.38 43.08
CA SER A 6 1.20 -26.35 42.74
C SER A 6 1.76 -25.60 41.54
N GLN A 7 1.27 -25.93 40.34
CA GLN A 7 1.41 -25.06 39.17
C GLN A 7 0.87 -23.69 39.60
N LEU A 8 1.77 -22.73 39.83
CA LEU A 8 1.42 -21.32 39.92
C LEU A 8 0.91 -20.91 38.53
N SER A 9 -0.38 -21.10 38.27
CA SER A 9 -1.02 -20.49 37.11
C SER A 9 -0.90 -18.97 37.28
N LEU A 10 -0.21 -18.31 36.36
CA LEU A 10 -0.14 -16.84 36.31
C LEU A 10 -1.54 -16.25 36.41
N SER A 11 -1.67 -15.13 37.13
CA SER A 11 -2.95 -14.42 37.22
C SER A 11 -3.34 -13.84 35.87
N ASN A 12 -4.65 -13.61 35.65
CA ASN A 12 -5.15 -12.99 34.42
C ASN A 12 -4.42 -11.68 34.07
N PRO A 13 -4.23 -10.71 34.99
CA PRO A 13 -3.49 -9.48 34.69
C PRO A 13 -2.05 -9.71 34.25
N GLN A 14 -1.37 -10.71 34.83
CA GLN A 14 0.00 -11.05 34.44
C GLN A 14 0.03 -11.62 33.02
N LYS A 15 -0.86 -12.58 32.71
CA LYS A 15 -0.96 -13.16 31.36
C LYS A 15 -1.31 -12.11 30.30
N GLN A 16 -2.22 -11.20 30.62
CA GLN A 16 -2.59 -10.09 29.75
C GLN A 16 -1.40 -9.17 29.49
N SER A 17 -0.71 -8.71 30.54
CA SER A 17 0.47 -7.85 30.42
C SER A 17 1.56 -8.50 29.58
N ASP A 18 1.83 -9.80 29.79
CA ASP A 18 2.82 -10.55 29.03
C ASP A 18 2.42 -10.65 27.55
N GLU A 19 1.14 -10.93 27.25
CA GLU A 19 0.62 -10.99 25.88
C GLU A 19 0.76 -9.63 25.16
N ILE A 20 0.39 -8.52 25.81
CA ILE A 20 0.48 -7.19 25.21
C ILE A 20 1.95 -6.82 24.90
N LEU A 21 2.88 -7.10 25.81
CA LEU A 21 4.30 -6.85 25.57
C LEU A 21 4.84 -7.63 24.36
N VAL A 22 4.39 -8.88 24.19
CA VAL A 22 4.73 -9.70 23.03
C VAL A 22 4.14 -9.09 21.75
N LEU A 23 2.88 -8.67 21.76
CA LEU A 23 2.22 -8.05 20.62
C LEU A 23 2.89 -6.72 20.23
N GLU A 24 3.21 -5.86 21.19
CA GLU A 24 3.95 -4.61 20.96
C GLU A 24 5.30 -4.87 20.30
N SER A 25 6.02 -5.91 20.73
CA SER A 25 7.30 -6.29 20.13
C SER A 25 7.16 -6.85 18.72
N ILE A 26 6.08 -7.57 18.41
CA ILE A 26 5.87 -8.21 17.10
C ILE A 26 5.41 -7.20 16.06
N PHE A 27 4.40 -6.38 16.41
CA PHE A 27 3.74 -5.48 15.47
C PHE A 27 4.39 -4.09 15.42
N GLY A 28 5.07 -3.68 16.49
CA GLY A 28 5.60 -2.33 16.64
C GLY A 28 4.51 -1.27 16.81
N SER A 29 4.93 -0.05 17.16
CA SER A 29 4.02 1.06 17.50
C SER A 29 3.18 1.59 16.32
N GLU A 30 3.55 1.25 15.08
CA GLU A 30 2.78 1.67 13.89
C GLU A 30 1.55 0.79 13.66
N LYS A 31 1.63 -0.51 14.01
CA LYS A 31 0.58 -1.50 13.72
C LYS A 31 -0.17 -1.97 14.97
N PHE A 32 0.36 -1.70 16.15
CA PHE A 32 -0.29 -1.96 17.43
C PHE A 32 -0.46 -0.65 18.19
N ARG A 33 -1.72 -0.25 18.43
CA ARG A 33 -2.07 1.03 19.03
C ARG A 33 -2.90 0.84 20.29
N HIS A 34 -2.55 1.58 21.33
CA HIS A 34 -3.36 1.71 22.53
C HIS A 34 -4.47 2.73 22.29
N LEU A 35 -5.73 2.31 22.27
CA LEU A 35 -6.86 3.22 22.05
C LEU A 35 -7.27 3.93 23.33
N ASP A 36 -7.41 3.16 24.42
CA ASP A 36 -7.78 3.69 25.74
C ASP A 36 -7.09 2.89 26.86
N ALA A 37 -6.19 3.57 27.59
CA ALA A 37 -5.39 3.03 28.71
C ALA A 37 -6.24 2.54 29.89
N ASP A 38 -7.36 3.21 30.13
CA ASP A 38 -8.24 2.90 31.25
C ASP A 38 -9.16 1.72 30.91
N GLU A 39 -9.53 1.57 29.63
CA GLU A 39 -10.43 0.49 29.17
C GLU A 39 -9.70 -0.76 28.63
N GLN A 40 -8.36 -0.81 28.68
CA GLN A 40 -7.56 -1.93 28.15
C GLN A 40 -7.93 -2.27 26.69
N GLN A 41 -8.09 -1.24 25.87
CA GLN A 41 -8.51 -1.37 24.48
C GLN A 41 -7.34 -1.14 23.52
N TYR A 42 -7.17 -2.09 22.60
CA TYR A 42 -6.05 -2.12 21.66
C TYR A 42 -6.56 -2.28 20.23
N GLU A 43 -5.82 -1.71 19.30
CA GLU A 43 -6.06 -1.84 17.86
C GLU A 43 -4.84 -2.45 17.18
N ILE A 44 -5.09 -3.44 16.33
CA ILE A 44 -4.07 -4.19 15.61
C ILE A 44 -4.36 -4.14 14.11
N CYS A 45 -3.42 -3.60 13.34
CA CYS A 45 -3.46 -3.59 11.89
C CYS A 45 -2.87 -4.90 11.34
N VAL A 46 -3.73 -5.76 10.83
CA VAL A 46 -3.35 -7.04 10.22
C VAL A 46 -3.06 -6.82 8.74
N GLU A 47 -1.77 -6.78 8.39
CA GLU A 47 -1.29 -6.75 7.00
C GLU A 47 -1.19 -8.17 6.41
N PHE A 48 -1.24 -8.25 5.08
CA PHE A 48 -1.32 -9.50 4.34
C PHE A 48 -0.11 -9.69 3.42
N ASP A 49 0.47 -10.89 3.45
CA ASP A 49 1.51 -11.34 2.53
C ASP A 49 0.85 -12.12 1.39
N LEU A 50 0.35 -11.39 0.39
CA LEU A 50 -0.44 -11.97 -0.69
C LEU A 50 0.39 -12.88 -1.61
N PRO A 51 -0.21 -13.95 -2.17
CA PRO A 51 0.44 -14.77 -3.18
C PRO A 51 0.72 -13.96 -4.45
N SER A 52 1.74 -14.36 -5.22
CA SER A 52 2.23 -13.61 -6.39
C SER A 52 1.20 -13.45 -7.53
N ALA A 53 0.11 -14.21 -7.51
CA ALA A 53 -0.95 -14.18 -8.53
C ALA A 53 -2.29 -13.66 -7.97
N PHE A 54 -2.28 -12.87 -6.88
CA PHE A 54 -3.50 -12.37 -6.27
C PHE A 54 -4.19 -11.31 -7.16
N THR A 55 -5.51 -11.45 -7.36
CA THR A 55 -6.30 -10.51 -8.19
C THR A 55 -7.51 -9.95 -7.45
N VAL A 56 -7.89 -8.72 -7.77
CA VAL A 56 -9.19 -8.15 -7.35
C VAL A 56 -10.13 -8.19 -8.55
N GLN A 57 -11.34 -8.70 -8.33
CA GLN A 57 -12.37 -8.85 -9.35
C GLN A 57 -13.66 -8.16 -8.94
N LEU A 58 -14.31 -7.51 -9.89
CA LEU A 58 -15.65 -6.94 -9.72
C LEU A 58 -16.68 -7.94 -10.28
N HIS A 59 -17.52 -8.54 -9.44
CA HIS A 59 -18.47 -9.58 -9.86
C HIS A 59 -19.38 -9.16 -11.04
N SER A 60 -19.73 -7.88 -11.12
CA SER A 60 -20.57 -7.31 -12.18
C SER A 60 -19.85 -7.03 -13.52
N SER A 61 -18.53 -7.21 -13.60
CA SER A 61 -17.74 -6.89 -14.79
C SER A 61 -16.61 -7.91 -14.98
N SER A 62 -16.23 -8.24 -16.22
CA SER A 62 -15.06 -9.10 -16.49
C SER A 62 -13.71 -8.43 -16.17
N ILE A 63 -13.70 -7.42 -15.30
CA ILE A 63 -12.53 -6.64 -14.92
C ILE A 63 -11.84 -7.35 -13.76
N SER A 64 -10.60 -7.77 -14.01
CA SER A 64 -9.68 -8.32 -13.02
C SER A 64 -8.39 -7.53 -13.07
N SER A 65 -7.81 -7.22 -11.92
CA SER A 65 -6.51 -6.56 -11.84
C SER A 65 -5.61 -7.26 -10.82
N PRO A 66 -4.36 -7.58 -11.18
CA PRO A 66 -3.40 -8.13 -10.25
C PRO A 66 -2.97 -7.07 -9.23
N ILE A 67 -2.84 -7.48 -7.98
CA ILE A 67 -2.32 -6.64 -6.90
C ILE A 67 -1.29 -7.43 -6.08
N LYS A 68 -0.37 -6.70 -5.45
CA LYS A 68 0.63 -7.24 -4.51
C LYS A 68 0.30 -6.87 -3.07
N TYR A 69 -0.41 -5.77 -2.86
CA TYR A 69 -0.74 -5.24 -1.53
C TYR A 69 -2.24 -4.99 -1.39
N LEU A 70 -2.78 -5.40 -0.23
CA LEU A 70 -4.11 -5.03 0.24
C LEU A 70 -4.00 -4.09 1.45
N PRO A 71 -4.95 -3.16 1.62
CA PRO A 71 -5.08 -2.43 2.88
C PRO A 71 -5.25 -3.40 4.06
N PRO A 72 -4.73 -3.08 5.25
CA PRO A 72 -4.82 -3.97 6.40
C PRO A 72 -6.27 -4.11 6.89
N LEU A 73 -6.57 -5.25 7.51
CA LEU A 73 -7.77 -5.43 8.32
C LEU A 73 -7.48 -4.95 9.75
N THR A 74 -8.42 -4.26 10.36
CA THR A 74 -8.28 -3.77 11.73
C THR A 74 -8.96 -4.74 12.70
N LEU A 75 -8.19 -5.29 13.64
CA LEU A 75 -8.69 -6.04 14.79
C LEU A 75 -8.65 -5.13 16.02
N THR A 76 -9.81 -4.79 16.56
CA THR A 76 -9.93 -4.09 17.84
C THR A 76 -10.22 -5.10 18.92
N VAL A 77 -9.47 -5.08 20.02
CA VAL A 77 -9.66 -5.96 21.17
C VAL A 77 -9.81 -5.15 22.44
N GLN A 78 -10.63 -5.63 23.36
CA GLN A 78 -10.80 -5.09 24.70
C GLN A 78 -10.64 -6.21 25.71
N LEU A 79 -9.67 -6.05 26.61
CA LEU A 79 -9.40 -7.02 27.66
C LEU A 79 -10.31 -6.75 28.87
N HIS A 80 -10.72 -7.82 29.54
CA HIS A 80 -11.48 -7.75 30.79
C HIS A 80 -10.88 -8.71 31.82
N ASP A 81 -11.22 -8.53 33.10
CA ASP A 81 -10.61 -9.27 34.23
C ASP A 81 -10.70 -10.79 34.14
N GLN A 82 -11.67 -11.33 33.40
CA GLN A 82 -11.89 -12.77 33.23
C GLN A 82 -11.03 -13.42 32.12
N TYR A 83 -10.39 -12.64 31.24
CA TYR A 83 -9.53 -13.17 30.18
C TYR A 83 -8.11 -13.40 30.71
N PRO A 84 -7.40 -14.49 30.36
CA PRO A 84 -7.80 -15.59 29.48
C PRO A 84 -8.49 -16.78 30.15
N SER A 85 -8.77 -16.73 31.45
CA SER A 85 -9.22 -17.91 32.19
C SER A 85 -10.61 -18.40 31.77
N ASP A 86 -11.61 -17.52 31.71
CA ASP A 86 -13.02 -17.94 31.55
C ASP A 86 -13.60 -17.58 30.17
N PHE A 87 -13.26 -16.39 29.66
CA PHE A 87 -13.81 -15.87 28.41
C PHE A 87 -12.72 -15.26 27.52
N SER A 88 -12.94 -15.33 26.20
CA SER A 88 -12.15 -14.62 25.20
C SER A 88 -12.29 -13.11 25.39
N PRO A 89 -11.32 -12.29 24.93
CA PRO A 89 -11.49 -10.85 24.99
C PRO A 89 -12.61 -10.43 24.03
N THR A 90 -13.24 -9.29 24.31
CA THR A 90 -14.19 -8.69 23.37
C THR A 90 -13.42 -8.19 22.16
N PHE A 91 -13.92 -8.44 20.95
CA PHE A 91 -13.25 -7.98 19.74
C PHE A 91 -14.23 -7.50 18.67
N ALA A 92 -13.70 -6.71 17.74
CA ALA A 92 -14.37 -6.31 16.51
C ALA A 92 -13.37 -6.35 15.34
N LEU A 93 -13.86 -6.76 14.17
CA LEU A 93 -13.13 -6.74 12.91
C LEU A 93 -13.68 -5.62 12.03
N SER A 94 -12.80 -4.76 11.54
CA SER A 94 -13.17 -3.71 10.60
C SER A 94 -12.39 -3.81 9.29
N CYS A 95 -13.13 -3.77 8.18
CA CYS A 95 -12.56 -3.80 6.84
C CYS A 95 -13.54 -3.16 5.84
N PHE A 96 -13.03 -2.25 5.01
CA PHE A 96 -13.90 -1.52 4.07
C PHE A 96 -14.21 -2.30 2.79
N TYR A 97 -13.39 -3.30 2.43
CA TYR A 97 -13.50 -4.05 1.19
C TYR A 97 -13.99 -5.49 1.38
N MET A 98 -14.19 -5.95 2.61
CA MET A 98 -14.82 -7.25 2.91
C MET A 98 -16.29 -7.08 3.26
N SER A 99 -17.14 -8.00 2.80
CA SER A 99 -18.56 -7.99 3.14
C SER A 99 -18.81 -8.39 4.60
N LYS A 100 -19.98 -8.01 5.15
CA LYS A 100 -20.39 -8.46 6.50
C LYS A 100 -20.39 -9.98 6.64
N ARG A 101 -20.81 -10.70 5.59
CA ARG A 101 -20.76 -12.18 5.55
C ARG A 101 -19.34 -12.70 5.76
N GLN A 102 -18.37 -12.16 5.02
CA GLN A 102 -16.95 -12.58 5.14
C GLN A 102 -16.38 -12.26 6.52
N LEU A 103 -16.66 -11.06 7.06
CA LEU A 103 -16.22 -10.69 8.41
C LEU A 103 -16.90 -11.53 9.49
N HIS A 104 -18.18 -11.85 9.36
CA HIS A 104 -18.88 -12.75 10.28
C HIS A 104 -18.29 -14.17 10.27
N GLU A 105 -17.97 -14.72 9.10
CA GLU A 105 -17.28 -16.02 8.99
C GLU A 105 -15.91 -15.98 9.67
N LEU A 106 -15.17 -14.87 9.56
CA LEU A 106 -13.92 -14.67 10.31
C LEU A 106 -14.18 -14.60 11.82
N CYS A 107 -15.15 -13.82 12.30
CA CYS A 107 -15.50 -13.75 13.73
C CYS A 107 -15.80 -15.14 14.31
N GLN A 108 -16.57 -15.97 13.59
CA GLN A 108 -16.86 -17.35 14.00
C GLN A 108 -15.60 -18.22 14.09
N LYS A 109 -14.64 -18.04 13.18
CA LYS A 109 -13.35 -18.75 13.23
C LYS A 109 -12.54 -18.31 14.45
N LEU A 110 -12.53 -17.01 14.77
CA LEU A 110 -11.83 -16.49 15.96
C LEU A 110 -12.43 -17.02 17.26
N ASP A 111 -13.77 -17.05 17.36
CA ASP A 111 -14.48 -17.63 18.50
C ASP A 111 -14.12 -19.10 18.72
N ALA A 112 -14.02 -19.89 17.64
CA ALA A 112 -13.71 -21.32 17.70
C ALA A 112 -12.27 -21.64 18.16
N ILE A 113 -11.36 -20.66 18.11
CA ILE A 113 -9.95 -20.83 18.48
C ILE A 113 -9.76 -20.71 19.99
N PHE A 114 -10.58 -19.91 20.67
CA PHE A 114 -10.38 -19.63 22.08
C PHE A 114 -10.51 -20.89 22.94
N LYS A 115 -9.55 -21.07 23.84
CA LYS A 115 -9.54 -22.11 24.86
C LYS A 115 -9.30 -21.48 26.22
N GLU A 116 -10.02 -21.97 27.21
CA GLU A 116 -9.89 -21.51 28.59
C GLU A 116 -8.42 -21.54 29.05
N SER A 117 -8.01 -20.49 29.75
CA SER A 117 -6.67 -20.26 30.29
C SER A 117 -5.54 -20.00 29.27
N GLU A 118 -5.82 -19.95 27.97
CA GLU A 118 -4.86 -19.64 26.90
C GLU A 118 -5.06 -18.22 26.32
N VAL A 119 -3.95 -17.54 26.05
CA VAL A 119 -3.94 -16.24 25.36
C VAL A 119 -4.02 -16.45 23.85
N VAL A 120 -4.76 -15.61 23.11
CA VAL A 120 -5.18 -15.93 21.73
C VAL A 120 -5.03 -14.80 20.72
N ILE A 121 -4.69 -13.58 21.12
CA ILE A 121 -4.77 -12.41 20.23
C ILE A 121 -3.80 -12.54 19.06
N TYR A 122 -2.55 -12.97 19.32
CA TYR A 122 -1.59 -13.23 18.25
C TYR A 122 -2.10 -14.32 17.30
N GLN A 123 -2.65 -15.41 17.84
CA GLN A 123 -3.18 -16.50 17.03
C GLN A 123 -4.34 -16.06 16.15
N TRP A 124 -5.21 -15.16 16.64
CA TRP A 124 -6.27 -14.56 15.84
C TRP A 124 -5.70 -13.80 14.64
N THR A 125 -4.63 -13.01 14.83
CA THR A 125 -4.00 -12.28 13.71
C THR A 125 -3.47 -13.23 12.64
N GLU A 126 -2.87 -14.36 13.03
CA GLU A 126 -2.34 -15.34 12.08
C GLU A 126 -3.45 -16.04 11.29
N ILE A 127 -4.58 -16.34 11.92
CA ILE A 127 -5.73 -16.97 11.25
C ILE A 127 -6.41 -15.99 10.28
N ILE A 128 -6.51 -14.71 10.65
CA ILE A 128 -6.98 -13.66 9.73
C ILE A 128 -6.07 -13.60 8.51
N LYS A 129 -4.75 -13.60 8.69
CA LYS A 129 -3.79 -13.61 7.58
C LYS A 129 -3.96 -14.85 6.71
N GLU A 130 -4.02 -16.03 7.32
CA GLU A 130 -4.14 -17.31 6.60
C GLU A 130 -5.44 -17.37 5.78
N ASP A 131 -6.57 -16.94 6.34
CA ASP A 131 -7.85 -16.93 5.62
C ASP A 131 -7.83 -16.04 4.37
N VAL A 132 -7.14 -14.90 4.43
CA VAL A 132 -7.02 -13.98 3.29
C VAL A 132 -5.99 -14.47 2.29
N CYS A 133 -4.81 -14.89 2.76
CA CYS A 133 -3.69 -15.27 1.90
C CYS A 133 -3.87 -16.65 1.26
N SER A 134 -4.72 -17.52 1.82
CA SER A 134 -5.08 -18.80 1.20
C SER A 134 -5.94 -18.65 -0.06
N LYS A 135 -6.52 -17.46 -0.28
CA LYS A 135 -7.30 -17.14 -1.49
C LYS A 135 -6.38 -16.58 -2.57
N THR A 136 -6.74 -16.83 -3.83
CA THR A 136 -6.04 -16.27 -5.01
C THR A 136 -6.73 -15.03 -5.56
N GLU A 137 -7.94 -14.73 -5.09
CA GLU A 137 -8.72 -13.62 -5.58
C GLU A 137 -9.60 -13.02 -4.48
N LEU A 138 -9.81 -11.70 -4.56
CA LEU A 138 -10.81 -10.97 -3.83
C LEU A 138 -11.94 -10.60 -4.80
N VAL A 139 -13.09 -11.24 -4.65
CA VAL A 139 -14.29 -10.91 -5.43
C VAL A 139 -15.10 -9.87 -4.66
N LEU A 140 -15.20 -8.68 -5.23
CA LEU A 140 -16.12 -7.65 -4.80
C LEU A 140 -17.46 -7.92 -5.47
N ASP A 141 -18.49 -8.22 -4.67
CA ASP A 141 -19.87 -8.33 -5.15
C ASP A 141 -20.74 -7.22 -4.56
N SER A 142 -21.76 -6.76 -5.27
CA SER A 142 -22.66 -5.74 -4.72
C SER A 142 -23.33 -6.29 -3.48
N ALA A 143 -23.08 -5.67 -2.31
CA ALA A 143 -23.77 -6.03 -1.09
C ALA A 143 -25.27 -5.92 -1.33
N THR A 144 -25.97 -7.06 -1.27
CA THR A 144 -27.43 -7.04 -1.33
C THR A 144 -27.96 -6.53 0.01
N LYS A 145 -29.06 -5.78 0.00
CA LYS A 145 -29.70 -5.32 1.24
C LYS A 145 -30.13 -6.49 2.15
N ASP A 146 -30.28 -7.69 1.58
CA ASP A 146 -30.56 -8.93 2.31
C ASP A 146 -29.35 -9.44 3.10
N ASP A 147 -28.11 -9.21 2.65
CA ASP A 147 -26.90 -9.67 3.35
C ASP A 147 -26.68 -8.92 4.67
N ASP A 148 -26.96 -7.62 4.71
CA ASP A 148 -26.82 -6.80 5.92
C ASP A 148 -27.87 -7.14 6.99
N GLN A 149 -29.03 -7.69 6.61
CA GLN A 149 -30.07 -8.15 7.54
C GLN A 149 -29.86 -9.60 7.99
N LYS A 150 -29.19 -10.41 7.16
CA LYS A 150 -28.94 -11.83 7.45
C LYS A 150 -27.74 -12.04 8.37
N TYR A 151 -26.73 -11.18 8.28
CA TYR A 151 -25.50 -11.27 9.06
C TYR A 151 -25.31 -10.00 9.90
N ASP A 152 -26.00 -9.95 11.04
CA ASP A 152 -25.94 -8.85 12.01
C ASP A 152 -25.05 -9.20 13.21
N ASP A 153 -23.79 -9.56 12.92
CA ASP A 153 -22.78 -9.68 13.97
C ASP A 153 -22.24 -8.27 14.28
N PRO A 154 -22.47 -7.73 15.48
CA PRO A 154 -22.05 -6.36 15.82
C PRO A 154 -20.52 -6.20 15.78
N ARG A 155 -19.78 -7.30 15.81
CA ARG A 155 -18.31 -7.32 15.72
C ARG A 155 -17.81 -7.20 14.28
N ALA A 156 -18.66 -7.44 13.28
CA ALA A 156 -18.31 -7.39 11.86
C ALA A 156 -18.59 -5.99 11.26
N ILE A 157 -17.65 -5.07 11.42
CA ILE A 157 -17.78 -3.67 11.00
C ILE A 157 -17.30 -3.50 9.55
N SER A 158 -18.23 -3.71 8.61
CA SER A 158 -17.96 -3.53 7.18
C SER A 158 -18.45 -2.17 6.68
N SER A 159 -17.58 -1.41 5.99
CA SER A 159 -17.99 -0.24 5.19
C SER A 159 -18.33 -0.60 3.73
N HIS A 160 -18.24 -1.88 3.37
CA HIS A 160 -18.44 -2.36 2.01
C HIS A 160 -19.87 -2.08 1.50
N SER A 161 -20.89 -2.15 2.37
CA SER A 161 -22.28 -1.89 1.98
C SER A 161 -22.63 -0.41 1.85
N SER A 162 -21.85 0.49 2.47
CA SER A 162 -22.06 1.94 2.40
C SER A 162 -21.39 2.63 1.21
N CYS A 163 -20.45 1.95 0.52
CA CYS A 163 -19.69 2.51 -0.58
C CYS A 163 -20.04 1.82 -1.92
N PRO A 164 -20.11 2.56 -3.03
CA PRO A 164 -20.22 1.95 -4.35
C PRO A 164 -19.03 1.02 -4.63
N ILE A 165 -19.32 -0.16 -5.17
CA ILE A 165 -18.28 -1.19 -5.36
C ILE A 165 -17.13 -0.75 -6.27
N GLY A 166 -17.43 0.10 -7.26
CA GLY A 166 -16.42 0.69 -8.13
C GLY A 166 -15.45 1.61 -7.38
N GLU A 167 -15.91 2.31 -6.34
CA GLU A 167 -15.05 3.15 -5.50
C GLU A 167 -14.14 2.29 -4.62
N ILE A 168 -14.68 1.22 -4.01
CA ILE A 168 -13.89 0.24 -3.25
C ILE A 168 -12.80 -0.35 -4.15
N TYR A 169 -13.16 -0.76 -5.36
CA TYR A 169 -12.21 -1.30 -6.34
C TYR A 169 -11.08 -0.31 -6.67
N GLN A 170 -11.42 0.96 -6.93
CA GLN A 170 -10.40 1.99 -7.19
C GLN A 170 -9.52 2.23 -5.96
N GLN A 171 -10.09 2.31 -4.75
CA GLN A 171 -9.31 2.48 -3.52
C GLN A 171 -8.30 1.34 -3.30
N LEU A 172 -8.66 0.09 -3.62
CA LEU A 172 -7.74 -1.04 -3.56
C LEU A 172 -6.58 -0.90 -4.56
N LEU A 173 -6.87 -0.51 -5.80
CA LEU A 173 -5.84 -0.29 -6.80
C LEU A 173 -4.93 0.89 -6.45
N ASP A 174 -5.49 1.95 -5.90
CA ASP A 174 -4.75 3.14 -5.47
C ASP A 174 -3.80 2.80 -4.32
N TYR A 175 -4.28 2.06 -3.32
CA TYR A 175 -3.45 1.56 -2.22
C TYR A 175 -2.30 0.67 -2.73
N ASN A 176 -2.60 -0.27 -3.62
CA ASN A 176 -1.58 -1.13 -4.22
C ASN A 176 -0.52 -0.33 -4.97
N ARG A 177 -0.92 0.66 -5.78
CA ARG A 177 0.03 1.56 -6.48
C ARG A 177 0.87 2.36 -5.51
N GLN A 178 0.28 2.90 -4.45
CA GLN A 178 1.00 3.63 -3.42
C GLN A 178 2.05 2.75 -2.73
N LYS A 179 1.68 1.54 -2.30
CA LYS A 179 2.61 0.61 -1.64
C LYS A 179 3.73 0.14 -2.56
N LEU A 180 3.44 -0.10 -3.83
CA LEU A 180 4.48 -0.41 -4.83
C LEU A 180 5.44 0.77 -5.02
N ALA A 181 4.93 2.00 -5.05
CA ALA A 181 5.76 3.19 -5.14
C ALA A 181 6.64 3.37 -3.88
N ASP A 182 6.08 3.14 -2.69
CA ASP A 182 6.83 3.20 -1.43
C ASP A 182 7.94 2.12 -1.38
N GLU A 183 7.62 0.89 -1.81
CA GLU A 183 8.59 -0.20 -1.92
C GLU A 183 9.71 0.16 -2.92
N PHE A 184 9.34 0.68 -4.09
CA PHE A 184 10.29 1.13 -5.09
C PHE A 184 11.23 2.20 -4.53
N GLN A 185 10.70 3.22 -3.85
CA GLN A 185 11.50 4.31 -3.29
C GLN A 185 12.51 3.85 -2.23
N ARG A 186 12.15 2.81 -1.45
CA ARG A 186 13.00 2.26 -0.38
C ARG A 186 14.02 1.24 -0.87
N SER A 187 13.75 0.56 -1.98
CA SER A 187 14.64 -0.44 -2.56
C SER A 187 15.73 0.18 -3.45
N TYR A 188 16.83 -0.55 -3.62
CA TYR A 188 17.91 -0.17 -4.53
C TYR A 188 17.63 -0.71 -5.93
N HIS A 189 17.85 0.14 -6.94
CA HIS A 189 17.67 -0.18 -8.34
C HIS A 189 18.92 0.21 -9.12
N GLN A 190 19.23 -0.55 -10.16
CA GLN A 190 20.36 -0.29 -11.04
C GLN A 190 19.97 0.70 -12.13
N CYS A 191 20.76 1.75 -12.33
CA CYS A 191 20.55 2.70 -13.42
C CYS A 191 21.11 2.15 -14.74
N LEU A 192 20.32 2.16 -15.82
CA LEU A 192 20.75 1.65 -17.12
C LEU A 192 21.81 2.51 -17.84
N ILE A 193 22.03 3.75 -17.39
CA ILE A 193 23.00 4.68 -18.01
C ILE A 193 24.38 4.53 -17.36
N CYS A 194 24.45 4.62 -16.02
CA CYS A 194 25.73 4.54 -15.29
C CYS A 194 26.01 3.16 -14.68
N THR A 195 25.06 2.22 -14.71
CA THR A 195 25.15 0.86 -14.15
C THR A 195 25.33 0.78 -12.63
N ASP A 196 25.24 1.92 -11.93
CA ASP A 196 25.31 2.02 -10.48
C ASP A 196 23.93 1.82 -9.81
N ASP A 197 23.97 1.36 -8.56
CA ASP A 197 22.78 1.13 -7.73
C ASP A 197 22.45 2.36 -6.86
N PHE A 198 21.20 2.80 -6.92
CA PHE A 198 20.69 3.88 -6.07
C PHE A 198 19.34 3.52 -5.46
N PRO A 199 18.98 4.07 -4.30
CA PRO A 199 17.61 3.95 -3.81
C PRO A 199 16.62 4.55 -4.82
N GLY A 200 15.43 3.98 -4.95
CA GLY A 200 14.41 4.45 -5.89
C GLY A 200 13.99 5.91 -5.69
N SER A 201 14.20 6.47 -4.50
CA SER A 201 14.05 7.91 -4.23
C SER A 201 14.96 8.83 -5.05
N LYS A 202 16.03 8.28 -5.64
CA LYS A 202 16.94 8.98 -6.57
C LYS A 202 16.66 8.67 -8.04
N PHE A 203 15.57 7.97 -8.34
CA PHE A 203 15.14 7.67 -9.71
C PHE A 203 13.97 8.57 -10.11
N LEU A 204 13.92 8.93 -11.40
CA LEU A 204 12.77 9.59 -12.01
C LEU A 204 12.16 8.65 -13.06
N CYS A 205 10.83 8.60 -13.09
CA CYS A 205 10.05 7.82 -14.05
C CYS A 205 9.57 8.70 -15.20
N LEU A 206 9.81 8.26 -16.44
CA LEU A 206 9.24 8.88 -17.61
C LEU A 206 7.80 8.41 -17.80
N LEU A 207 6.82 9.32 -17.73
CA LEU A 207 5.38 9.06 -17.71
C LEU A 207 4.89 8.34 -18.97
N LYS A 208 5.51 8.61 -20.13
CA LYS A 208 5.09 8.00 -21.41
C LYS A 208 5.54 6.55 -21.58
N CYS A 209 6.75 6.21 -21.14
CA CYS A 209 7.36 4.88 -21.36
C CYS A 209 7.54 4.04 -20.10
N GLN A 210 7.31 4.63 -18.92
CA GLN A 210 7.54 4.01 -17.61
C GLN A 210 8.97 3.51 -17.39
N HIS A 211 9.95 4.09 -18.10
CA HIS A 211 11.36 3.83 -17.84
C HIS A 211 11.90 4.72 -16.73
N TYR A 212 12.75 4.15 -15.89
CA TYR A 212 13.33 4.79 -14.72
C TYR A 212 14.84 4.93 -14.90
N PHE A 213 15.37 6.10 -14.55
CA PHE A 213 16.80 6.35 -14.53
C PHE A 213 17.17 7.18 -13.30
N CYS A 214 18.42 7.09 -12.85
CA CYS A 214 18.86 7.94 -11.77
C CYS A 214 18.80 9.41 -12.18
N GLN A 215 18.40 10.25 -11.23
CA GLN A 215 18.17 11.68 -11.41
C GLN A 215 19.38 12.39 -12.01
N GLN A 216 20.60 12.01 -11.59
CA GLN A 216 21.83 12.61 -12.08
C GLN A 216 22.06 12.32 -13.57
N CYS A 217 21.87 11.07 -14.02
CA CYS A 217 22.04 10.73 -15.42
C CYS A 217 21.01 11.42 -16.32
N LEU A 218 19.75 11.53 -15.87
CA LEU A 218 18.73 12.27 -16.61
C LEU A 218 19.04 13.77 -16.67
N LEU A 219 19.54 14.33 -15.57
CA LEU A 219 19.94 15.73 -15.51
C LEU A 219 21.08 16.02 -16.49
N ASP A 220 22.14 15.21 -16.46
CA ASP A 220 23.29 15.38 -17.34
C ASP A 220 22.89 15.20 -18.83
N TYR A 221 22.03 14.23 -19.11
CA TYR A 221 21.46 14.02 -20.44
C TYR A 221 20.64 15.22 -20.91
N ALA A 222 19.70 15.72 -20.11
CA ALA A 222 18.88 16.87 -20.46
C ALA A 222 19.73 18.14 -20.65
N ARG A 223 20.68 18.37 -19.74
CA ARG A 223 21.62 19.48 -19.80
C ARG A 223 22.43 19.45 -21.09
N MET A 224 22.96 18.29 -21.48
CA MET A 224 23.71 18.13 -22.73
C MET A 224 22.87 18.57 -23.94
N HIS A 225 21.64 18.09 -24.06
CA HIS A 225 20.75 18.43 -25.19
C HIS A 225 20.35 19.92 -25.20
N ILE A 226 20.04 20.49 -24.04
CA ILE A 226 19.67 21.92 -23.93
C ILE A 226 20.89 22.82 -24.24
N GLN A 227 22.08 22.43 -23.83
CA GLN A 227 23.30 23.16 -24.12
C GLN A 227 23.67 23.08 -25.61
N ALA A 228 23.54 21.90 -26.21
CA ALA A 228 23.78 21.65 -27.63
C ALA A 228 22.71 22.24 -28.57
N GLY A 229 21.54 22.61 -28.03
CA GLY A 229 20.43 23.13 -28.84
C GLY A 229 19.63 22.03 -29.56
N THR A 230 19.82 20.77 -29.18
CA THR A 230 19.20 19.57 -29.80
C THR A 230 17.99 19.09 -28.98
N VAL A 231 17.12 20.02 -28.57
CA VAL A 231 15.96 19.74 -27.69
C VAL A 231 14.91 18.81 -28.33
N GLU A 232 14.86 18.74 -29.66
CA GLU A 232 13.96 17.81 -30.38
C GLU A 232 14.37 16.34 -30.23
N GLN A 233 15.63 16.08 -29.90
CA GLN A 233 16.19 14.74 -29.67
C GLN A 233 16.11 14.33 -28.20
N LEU A 234 15.41 15.11 -27.36
CA LEU A 234 15.21 14.80 -25.96
C LEU A 234 14.17 13.67 -25.81
N THR A 235 14.62 12.45 -26.11
CA THR A 235 13.83 11.21 -25.98
C THR A 235 14.33 10.36 -24.81
N CYS A 236 13.55 9.34 -24.46
CA CYS A 236 13.95 8.33 -23.49
C CYS A 236 15.38 7.80 -23.80
N PRO A 237 16.29 7.75 -22.82
CA PRO A 237 17.65 7.22 -23.01
C PRO A 237 17.74 5.71 -23.29
N ASP A 238 16.66 4.96 -23.03
CA ASP A 238 16.61 3.52 -23.32
C ASP A 238 16.70 3.23 -24.82
N SER A 239 17.58 2.30 -25.20
CA SER A 239 17.84 1.95 -26.62
C SER A 239 16.65 1.40 -27.39
N THR A 240 15.64 0.86 -26.69
CA THR A 240 14.43 0.29 -27.29
C THR A 240 13.28 1.30 -27.33
N CYS A 241 13.48 2.52 -26.80
CA CYS A 241 12.43 3.53 -26.67
C CYS A 241 12.81 4.84 -27.36
N ASN A 242 11.87 5.41 -28.10
CA ASN A 242 12.04 6.69 -28.80
C ASN A 242 10.96 7.72 -28.40
N LEU A 243 10.34 7.53 -27.22
CA LEU A 243 9.31 8.45 -26.74
C LEU A 243 9.94 9.75 -26.25
N SER A 244 9.41 10.88 -26.72
CA SER A 244 9.86 12.22 -26.33
C SER A 244 9.47 12.55 -24.89
N LEU A 245 10.36 13.22 -24.17
CA LEU A 245 10.07 13.70 -22.82
C LEU A 245 9.01 14.81 -22.86
N LEU A 246 8.13 14.82 -21.86
CA LEU A 246 7.14 15.88 -21.67
C LEU A 246 7.81 17.12 -21.07
N PRO A 247 7.38 18.34 -21.41
CA PRO A 247 7.89 19.57 -20.79
C PRO A 247 7.85 19.55 -19.26
N THR A 248 6.82 18.92 -18.68
CA THR A 248 6.69 18.74 -17.22
C THR A 248 7.77 17.84 -16.64
N GLU A 249 8.15 16.77 -17.33
CA GLU A 249 9.25 15.86 -16.93
C GLU A 249 10.59 16.57 -17.05
N VAL A 250 10.81 17.34 -18.13
CA VAL A 250 12.03 18.15 -18.30
C VAL A 250 12.16 19.16 -17.16
N LYS A 251 11.06 19.82 -16.80
CA LYS A 251 11.03 20.75 -15.67
C LYS A 251 11.43 20.06 -14.37
N GLU A 252 10.83 18.90 -14.08
CA GLU A 252 11.13 18.10 -12.88
C GLU A 252 12.61 17.70 -12.82
N ILE A 253 13.16 17.16 -13.91
CA ILE A 253 14.58 16.79 -14.02
C ILE A 253 15.50 17.98 -13.69
N LEU A 254 15.18 19.16 -14.24
CA LEU A 254 16.02 20.35 -14.09
C LEU A 254 15.89 21.02 -12.72
N THR A 255 14.82 20.77 -11.94
CA THR A 255 14.68 21.35 -10.59
C THR A 255 15.81 20.99 -9.64
N HIS A 256 16.52 19.89 -9.94
CA HIS A 256 17.62 19.40 -9.15
C HIS A 256 18.99 20.02 -9.49
N ASP A 257 19.05 20.92 -10.47
CA ASP A 257 20.27 21.65 -10.84
C ASP A 257 20.27 23.08 -10.28
N GLN A 258 21.46 23.61 -10.00
CA GLN A 258 21.62 24.97 -9.48
C GLN A 258 21.17 26.05 -10.49
N ASP A 259 21.28 25.75 -11.79
CA ASP A 259 20.84 26.61 -12.90
C ASP A 259 19.54 26.10 -13.57
N GLY A 260 18.76 25.28 -12.87
CA GLY A 260 17.57 24.60 -13.39
C GLY A 260 16.57 25.53 -14.10
N GLU A 261 16.21 26.65 -13.46
CA GLU A 261 15.24 27.61 -14.03
C GLU A 261 15.75 28.22 -15.35
N LYS A 262 17.03 28.61 -15.41
CA LYS A 262 17.64 29.17 -16.63
C LYS A 262 17.74 28.13 -17.74
N LEU A 263 18.04 26.88 -17.39
CA LEU A 263 18.07 25.78 -18.35
C LEU A 263 16.68 25.49 -18.90
N TYR A 264 15.64 25.56 -18.05
CA TYR A 264 14.26 25.35 -18.46
C TYR A 264 13.75 26.49 -19.35
N GLU A 265 14.04 27.76 -19.03
CA GLU A 265 13.75 28.91 -19.91
C GLU A 265 14.45 28.76 -21.28
N LYS A 266 15.70 28.29 -21.27
CA LYS A 266 16.44 28.00 -22.50
C LYS A 266 15.79 26.87 -23.30
N TYR A 267 15.34 25.82 -22.64
CA TYR A 267 14.61 24.71 -23.24
C TYR A 267 13.31 25.18 -23.89
N GLU A 268 12.49 25.99 -23.21
CA GLU A 268 11.24 26.51 -23.77
C GLU A 268 11.49 27.39 -24.99
N ARG A 269 12.48 28.30 -24.91
CA ARG A 269 12.86 29.14 -26.05
C ARG A 269 13.32 28.32 -27.25
N LEU A 270 14.17 27.31 -27.04
CA LEU A 270 14.66 26.45 -28.12
C LEU A 270 13.54 25.61 -28.73
N THR A 271 12.65 25.06 -27.89
CA THR A 271 11.50 24.27 -28.33
C THR A 271 10.55 25.11 -29.18
N LEU A 272 10.26 26.35 -28.75
CA LEU A 272 9.46 27.28 -29.52
C LEU A 272 10.14 27.63 -30.85
N GLN A 273 11.42 28.03 -30.82
CA GLN A 273 12.16 28.38 -32.04
C GLN A 273 12.16 27.25 -33.05
N LYS A 274 12.44 26.02 -32.61
CA LYS A 274 12.46 24.83 -33.47
C LYS A 274 11.09 24.46 -34.02
N SER A 275 10.04 24.63 -33.21
CA SER A 275 8.66 24.46 -33.66
C SER A 275 8.28 25.50 -34.73
N LEU A 276 8.72 26.75 -34.57
CA LEU A 276 8.51 27.82 -35.57
C LEU A 276 9.28 27.58 -36.86
N GLU A 277 10.51 27.06 -36.80
CA GLU A 277 11.32 26.68 -37.96
C GLU A 277 10.70 25.52 -38.78
N HIS A 278 9.96 24.62 -38.13
CA HIS A 278 9.25 23.52 -38.80
C HIS A 278 7.94 23.95 -39.48
N MET A 279 7.39 25.12 -39.14
CA MET A 279 6.18 25.63 -39.79
C MET A 279 6.53 26.35 -41.09
N THR A 280 6.07 25.83 -42.23
CA THR A 280 6.34 26.35 -43.58
C THR A 280 5.74 27.73 -43.85
N ASP A 281 4.79 28.17 -43.01
CA ASP A 281 3.94 29.32 -43.26
C ASP A 281 4.41 30.59 -42.54
N ILE A 282 5.60 30.53 -41.92
CA ILE A 282 6.15 31.60 -41.10
C ILE A 282 7.30 32.29 -41.83
N VAL A 283 7.09 33.56 -42.15
CA VAL A 283 8.12 34.43 -42.72
C VAL A 283 8.71 35.28 -41.60
N TRP A 284 10.00 35.12 -41.33
CA TRP A 284 10.71 35.97 -40.37
C TRP A 284 10.80 37.40 -40.89
N CYS A 285 10.34 38.37 -40.10
CA CYS A 285 10.49 39.78 -40.43
C CYS A 285 11.98 40.15 -40.38
N PRO A 286 12.60 40.55 -41.51
CA PRO A 286 14.00 40.96 -41.51
C PRO A 286 14.15 42.25 -40.69
N ARG A 287 15.19 42.30 -39.85
CA ARG A 287 15.55 43.49 -39.06
C ARG A 287 16.08 44.62 -39.94
#